data_AF-A0A523TNE3-F1
#
_entry.id   AF-A0A523TNE3-F1
#
_cell.length_a   1.000
_cell.length_b   1.000
_cell.length_c   1.000
_cell.angle_alpha   90.00
_cell.angle_beta   90.00
_cell.angle_gamma   90.00
#
_symmetry.space_group_name_H-M   'P 1'
#
loop_
_entity.id
_entity.type
_entity.pdbx_description
1 polymer ?
#
loop_
_entity_poly.entity_id
_entity_poly.type
_entity_poly.pdbx_seq_one_letter_code
_entity_poly.pdbx_strand_id
1 'polypeptide(L)' 'GTGFACGRGAIAAALWAAQDLGADKAKIVQHATSGDVTMDFDSVVGYGAAVIYR' A
#
# COMPACT_ATOMS: atom_id res chain seq x y z
N GLY A 1 1.30 -0.05 -16.11
CA GLY A 1 0.02 -0.56 -15.58
C GLY A 1 -0.55 0.44 -14.60
N THR A 2 -1.85 0.71 -14.67
CA THR A 2 -2.58 1.50 -13.68
C THR A 2 -3.24 0.55 -12.67
N GLY A 3 -2.75 0.53 -11.43
CA GLY A 3 -3.32 -0.27 -10.34
C GLY A 3 -4.25 0.57 -9.46
N PHE A 4 -5.36 -0.02 -9.02
CA PHE A 4 -6.36 0.67 -8.21
C PHE A 4 -6.47 0.02 -6.82
N ALA A 5 -6.15 0.79 -5.78
CA ALA A 5 -6.36 0.33 -4.41
C ALA A 5 -7.84 0.48 -4.04
N CYS A 6 -8.51 -0.65 -3.74
CA CYS A 6 -9.88 -0.66 -3.23
C CYS A 6 -10.03 0.15 -1.93
N GLY A 7 -8.96 0.25 -1.13
CA GLY A 7 -8.89 0.99 0.13
C GLY A 7 -8.28 2.40 0.05
N ARG A 8 -8.14 3.03 -1.13
CA ARG A 8 -7.42 4.32 -1.26
C ARG A 8 -7.91 5.43 -0.32
N GLY A 9 -9.21 5.48 -0.04
CA GLY A 9 -9.78 6.45 0.91
C GLY A 9 -9.33 6.21 2.35
N ALA A 10 -9.36 4.95 2.80
CA ALA A 10 -8.87 4.58 4.12
C ALA A 10 -7.36 4.80 4.27
N ILE A 11 -6.58 4.49 3.21
CA ILE A 11 -5.14 4.75 3.17
C ILE A 11 -4.87 6.25 3.32
N ALA A 12 -5.58 7.10 2.57
CA ALA A 12 -5.42 8.55 2.67
C ALA A 12 -5.80 9.08 4.06
N ALA A 13 -6.91 8.61 4.65
CA ALA A 13 -7.32 8.99 5.99
C ALA A 13 -6.28 8.61 7.05
N ALA A 14 -5.69 7.41 6.96
CA ALA A 14 -4.63 6.97 7.87
C ALA A 14 -3.36 7.83 7.73
N LEU A 15 -2.97 8.20 6.49
CA LEU A 15 -1.83 9.08 6.24
C LEU A 15 -2.04 10.49 6.78
N TRP A 16 -3.25 11.05 6.65
CA TRP A 16 -3.58 12.34 7.24
C TRP A 16 -3.56 12.30 8.77
N ALA A 17 -4.23 11.32 9.38
CA ALA A 17 -4.24 11.17 10.83
C ALA A 17 -2.81 10.98 11.39
N ALA A 18 -1.96 10.21 10.72
CA ALA A 18 -0.58 10.01 11.14
C ALA A 18 0.27 11.29 11.04
N GLN A 19 0.07 12.11 9.99
CA GLN A 19 0.72 13.41 9.88
C GLN A 19 0.29 14.36 11.01
N ASP A 20 -1.01 14.40 11.33
CA ASP A 20 -1.54 15.22 12.44
C ASP A 20 -0.97 14.77 13.80
N LEU A 21 -0.65 13.48 13.94
CA LEU A 21 0.04 12.92 15.11
C LEU A 21 1.57 13.15 15.09
N GLY A 22 2.10 13.81 14.06
CA GLY A 22 3.51 14.20 13.94
C GLY A 22 4.43 13.18 13.26
N ALA A 23 3.88 12.22 12.51
CA ALA A 23 4.67 11.38 11.62
C ALA A 23 5.10 12.17 10.37
N ASP A 24 6.36 12.00 9.96
CA ASP A 24 6.96 12.70 8.81
C ASP A 24 7.50 11.74 7.74
N LYS A 25 7.44 10.42 8.00
CA LYS A 25 7.96 9.37 7.12
C LYS A 25 6.95 8.27 6.92
N ALA A 26 7.01 7.67 5.74
CA ALA A 26 6.37 6.41 5.43
C ALA A 26 7.36 5.51 4.70
N LYS A 27 7.35 4.21 5.02
CA LYS A 27 8.19 3.21 4.35
C LYS A 27 7.36 2.01 3.95
N ILE A 28 7.47 1.62 2.69
CA ILE A 28 6.94 0.33 2.22
C ILE A 28 7.82 -0.77 2.80
N VAL A 29 7.21 -1.69 3.55
CA VAL A 29 7.90 -2.82 4.17
C VAL A 29 7.70 -4.11 3.39
N GLN A 30 6.64 -4.21 2.60
CA GLN A 30 6.41 -5.36 1.74
C GLN A 30 5.56 -4.98 0.53
N HIS A 31 5.84 -5.62 -0.58
CA HIS A 31 5.02 -5.59 -1.78
C HIS A 31 5.01 -7.00 -2.37
N ALA A 32 3.83 -7.48 -2.74
CA ALA A 32 3.62 -8.82 -3.31
C ALA A 32 2.44 -8.78 -4.28
N THR A 33 2.30 -9.81 -5.10
CA THR A 33 1.20 -9.92 -6.06
C THR A 33 0.69 -11.35 -6.20
N SER A 34 -0.56 -11.53 -6.60
CA SER A 34 -1.13 -12.87 -6.86
C SER A 34 -0.37 -13.65 -7.94
N GLY A 35 0.34 -12.94 -8.83
CA GLY A 35 1.25 -13.54 -9.79
C GLY A 35 2.43 -14.28 -9.15
N ASP A 36 2.83 -13.91 -7.92
CA ASP A 36 3.94 -14.56 -7.21
C ASP A 36 3.63 -16.02 -6.85
N VAL A 37 2.36 -16.38 -6.75
CA VAL A 37 1.89 -17.76 -6.47
C VAL A 37 1.46 -18.48 -7.75
N THR A 38 0.76 -17.77 -8.63
CA THR A 38 0.13 -18.37 -9.82
C THR A 38 1.06 -18.45 -11.03
N MET A 39 2.15 -17.67 -11.04
CA MET A 39 3.02 -17.43 -12.20
C MET A 39 2.31 -16.81 -13.42
N ASP A 40 1.09 -16.30 -13.22
CA ASP A 40 0.36 -15.51 -14.21
C ASP A 40 0.47 -14.03 -13.84
N PHE A 41 1.03 -13.23 -14.75
CA PHE A 41 1.24 -11.80 -14.58
C PHE A 41 0.35 -10.94 -15.48
N ASP A 42 -0.52 -11.55 -16.29
CA ASP A 42 -1.43 -10.81 -17.19
C ASP A 42 -2.61 -10.20 -16.43
N SER A 43 -2.98 -10.78 -15.28
CA SER A 43 -4.05 -10.25 -14.42
C SER A 43 -3.78 -10.54 -12.95
N VAL A 44 -3.32 -9.51 -12.24
CA VAL A 44 -2.86 -9.67 -10.85
C VAL A 44 -3.49 -8.69 -9.87
N VAL A 45 -3.62 -9.14 -8.62
CA VAL A 45 -3.92 -8.30 -7.47
C VAL A 45 -2.62 -7.94 -6.78
N GLY A 46 -2.43 -6.64 -6.51
CA GLY A 46 -1.28 -6.14 -5.76
C GLY A 46 -1.58 -6.07 -4.26
N TYR A 47 -0.62 -6.49 -3.45
CA TYR A 47 -0.62 -6.39 -2.00
C TYR A 47 0.55 -5.49 -1.57
N GLY A 48 0.30 -4.53 -0.70
CA GLY A 48 1.32 -3.62 -0.19
C GLY A 48 1.14 -3.37 1.29
N ALA A 49 2.26 -3.36 2.02
CA ALA A 49 2.32 -3.01 3.44
C ALA A 49 3.29 -1.85 3.64
N ALA A 50 2.87 -0.86 4.43
CA ALA A 50 3.67 0.30 4.75
C ALA A 50 3.57 0.66 6.23
N VAL A 51 4.62 1.27 6.75
CA VAL A 51 4.71 1.77 8.12
C VAL A 51 4.87 3.28 8.07
N ILE A 52 4.12 3.99 8.90
CA ILE A 52 4.16 5.45 9.03
C ILE A 52 4.81 5.77 10.38
N TYR A 53 5.84 6.62 10.40
CA TYR A 53 6.67 6.86 11.58
C TYR A 53 7.32 8.25 11.55
N ARG A 54 8.02 8.59 12.64
CA ARG A 54 8.82 9.80 12.82
C ARG A 54 10.30 9.45 12.89
#